data_AF-A0A3N9XVA9-F1
#
_entry.id   AF-A0A3N9XVA9-F1
#
_cell.length_a   1.000
_cell.length_b   1.000
_cell.length_c   1.000
_cell.angle_alpha   90.00
_cell.angle_beta   90.00
_cell.angle_gamma   90.00
#
_symmetry.space_group_name_H-M   'P 1'
#
loop_
_entity.id
_entity.type
_entity.pdbx_description
1 polymer ?
#
loop_
_entity_poly.entity_id
_entity_poly.type
_entity_poly.pdbx_seq_one_letter_code
_entity_poly.pdbx_strand_id
1 'polypeptide(L)' 'MLAAVGYRTVDASRERIDSLELARLVHELERRYGIDLDLDDDELAAMSTVSGAAELLGRLTLTAAEPE' A
#
# COMPACT_ATOMS: atom_id res chain seq x y z
N MET A 1 14.63 -4.27 22.25
CA MET A 1 15.69 -3.93 21.27
C MET A 1 14.99 -3.72 19.94
N LEU A 2 14.72 -2.47 19.57
CA LEU A 2 14.09 -2.15 18.28
C LEU A 2 15.15 -2.36 17.21
N ALA A 3 15.02 -3.45 16.45
CA ALA A 3 15.89 -3.71 15.31
C ALA A 3 15.82 -2.49 14.39
N ALA A 4 16.96 -1.84 14.17
CA ALA A 4 17.09 -0.85 13.12
C ALA A 4 16.60 -1.53 11.84
N VAL A 5 15.42 -1.12 11.36
CA VAL A 5 14.91 -1.49 10.05
C VAL A 5 15.90 -0.87 9.08
N GLY A 6 16.94 -1.63 8.75
CA GLY A 6 17.93 -1.23 7.79
C GLY A 6 17.18 -0.92 6.51
N TYR A 7 17.38 0.31 6.02
CA TYR A 7 17.09 0.69 4.64
C TYR A 7 17.78 -0.33 3.73
N ARG A 8 17.08 -1.42 3.42
CA ARG A 8 17.46 -2.29 2.32
C ARG A 8 17.27 -1.41 1.10
N THR A 9 18.36 -1.10 0.41
CA THR A 9 18.33 -0.55 -0.93
C THR A 9 17.31 -1.37 -1.72
N VAL A 10 16.17 -0.75 -1.98
CA VAL A 10 15.07 -1.40 -2.69
C VAL A 10 15.62 -1.58 -4.09
N ASP A 11 15.92 -2.83 -4.44
CA ASP A 11 16.19 -3.15 -5.84
C ASP A 11 14.94 -2.73 -6.60
N ALA A 12 15.07 -1.81 -7.56
CA ALA A 12 13.94 -1.29 -8.32
C ALA A 12 13.14 -2.40 -9.03
N SER A 13 13.73 -3.60 -9.20
CA SER A 13 13.02 -4.78 -9.71
C SER A 13 12.08 -5.42 -8.67
N ARG A 14 12.32 -5.22 -7.36
CA ARG A 14 11.39 -5.57 -6.26
C ARG A 14 10.31 -4.52 -6.05
N GLU A 15 10.40 -3.39 -6.72
CA GLU A 15 9.39 -2.35 -6.59
C GLU A 15 8.12 -2.68 -7.33
N ARG A 16 8.07 -3.68 -8.23
CA ARG A 16 6.82 -4.04 -8.93
C ARG A 16 6.01 -5.06 -8.16
N ILE A 17 4.73 -4.75 -8.00
CA ILE A 17 3.71 -5.64 -7.42
C ILE A 17 2.97 -6.27 -8.60
N ASP A 18 2.88 -7.60 -8.61
CA ASP A 18 2.08 -8.30 -9.62
C ASP A 18 0.57 -8.13 -9.34
N SER A 19 -0.27 -8.30 -10.35
CA SER A 19 -1.72 -8.05 -10.21
C SER A 19 -2.40 -8.95 -9.16
N LEU A 20 -1.88 -10.15 -8.91
CA LEU A 20 -2.43 -11.07 -7.93
C LEU A 20 -2.00 -10.70 -6.50
N GLU A 21 -0.75 -10.27 -6.33
CA GLU A 21 -0.22 -9.73 -5.10
C GLU A 21 -0.93 -8.43 -4.74
N LEU A 22 -1.18 -7.55 -5.72
CA LEU A 22 -1.96 -6.33 -5.53
C LEU A 22 -3.40 -6.65 -5.11
N ALA A 23 -4.08 -7.58 -5.79
CA ALA A 23 -5.43 -7.99 -5.41
C ALA A 23 -5.46 -8.59 -3.98
N ARG A 24 -4.44 -9.36 -3.59
CA ARG A 24 -4.31 -9.87 -2.22
C ARG A 24 -4.06 -8.77 -1.21
N LEU A 25 -3.27 -7.76 -1.55
CA LEU A 25 -2.99 -6.61 -0.69
C LEU A 25 -4.27 -5.83 -0.42
N VAL A 26 -5.02 -5.46 -1.46
CA VAL A 26 -6.31 -4.76 -1.33
C VAL A 26 -7.25 -5.55 -0.44
N HIS A 27 -7.44 -6.83 -0.74
CA HIS A 27 -8.32 -7.70 0.05
C HIS A 27 -7.90 -7.82 1.53
N GLU A 28 -6.60 -7.85 1.83
CA GLU A 28 -6.13 -7.90 3.21
C GLU A 28 -6.40 -6.59 3.95
N LEU A 29 -6.22 -5.44 3.29
CA LEU A 29 -6.49 -4.12 3.86
C LEU A 29 -7.98 -3.96 4.19
N GLU A 30 -8.85 -4.34 3.27
CA GLU A 30 -10.30 -4.30 3.47
C GLU A 30 -10.70 -5.17 4.67
N ARG A 31 -10.24 -6.43 4.71
CA ARG A 31 -10.54 -7.32 5.83
C ARG A 31 -9.96 -6.83 7.16
N ARG A 32 -8.74 -6.28 7.15
CA ARG A 32 -8.03 -5.88 8.38
C ARG A 32 -8.59 -4.59 8.97
N TYR A 33 -8.96 -3.63 8.13
CA TYR A 33 -9.42 -2.32 8.57
C TYR A 33 -10.94 -2.13 8.45
N GLY A 34 -11.66 -3.09 7.84
CA GLY A 34 -13.10 -3.00 7.64
C GLY A 34 -13.51 -1.87 6.67
N ILE A 35 -12.60 -1.49 5.77
CA ILE A 35 -12.82 -0.46 4.76
C ILE A 35 -13.10 -1.11 3.41
N ASP A 36 -13.78 -0.39 2.53
CA ASP A 36 -13.93 -0.76 1.12
C ASP A 36 -13.01 0.16 0.31
N LEU A 37 -12.08 -0.40 -0.44
CA LEU A 37 -11.12 0.35 -1.24
C LEU A 37 -11.66 0.44 -2.67
N ASP A 38 -12.47 1.46 -2.94
CA ASP A 38 -12.98 1.77 -4.28
C ASP A 38 -11.88 2.43 -5.12
N LEU A 39 -10.92 1.61 -5.56
CA LEU A 39 -9.76 2.03 -6.35
C LEU A 39 -10.11 2.02 -7.83
N ASP A 40 -9.88 3.13 -8.51
CA ASP A 40 -10.00 3.19 -9.97
C ASP A 40 -8.78 2.55 -10.67
N ASP A 41 -8.87 2.39 -12.00
CA ASP A 41 -7.81 1.77 -12.80
C ASP A 41 -6.47 2.53 -12.72
N ASP A 42 -6.51 3.86 -12.55
CA ASP A 42 -5.30 4.69 -12.45
C ASP A 42 -4.64 4.52 -11.07
N GLU A 43 -5.44 4.40 -10.02
CA GLU A 43 -5.00 4.09 -8.66
C GLU A 43 -4.42 2.68 -8.56
N LEU A 44 -5.09 1.69 -9.17
CA LEU A 44 -4.57 0.33 -9.29
C LEU A 44 -3.24 0.28 -10.06
N ALA A 45 -3.12 1.06 -11.14
CA ALA A 45 -1.88 1.17 -11.90
C ALA A 45 -0.76 1.82 -11.07
N ALA A 46 -1.06 2.83 -10.25
CA ALA A 46 -0.08 3.43 -9.34
C ALA A 46 0.39 2.43 -8.27
N MET A 47 -0.52 1.58 -7.77
CA MET A 47 -0.19 0.50 -6.83
C MET A 47 0.53 -0.70 -7.45
N SER A 48 0.76 -0.71 -8.77
CA SER A 48 1.66 -1.68 -9.40
C SER A 48 3.12 -1.55 -8.94
N THR A 49 3.41 -0.52 -8.13
CA THR A 49 4.67 -0.40 -7.42
C THR A 49 4.50 -0.33 -5.90
N VAL A 50 5.49 -0.85 -5.16
CA VAL A 50 5.55 -0.78 -3.70
C VAL A 50 5.53 0.67 -3.22
N SER A 51 6.26 1.55 -3.90
CA SER A 51 6.29 2.98 -3.58
C SER A 51 4.93 3.64 -3.81
N GLY A 52 4.29 3.39 -4.97
CA GLY A 52 2.97 3.94 -5.27
C GLY A 52 1.88 3.39 -4.34
N ALA A 53 1.95 2.11 -3.98
CA ALA A 53 1.07 1.53 -2.98
C ALA A 53 1.27 2.17 -1.59
N ALA A 54 2.51 2.36 -1.15
CA ALA A 54 2.80 3.01 0.13
C ALA A 54 2.32 4.48 0.17
N GLU A 55 2.51 5.23 -0.92
CA GLU A 55 2.02 6.61 -1.04
C GLU A 55 0.49 6.69 -0.98
N LEU A 56 -0.20 5.82 -1.71
CA LEU A 56 -1.66 5.78 -1.75
C LEU A 56 -2.25 5.40 -0.39
N LEU A 57 -1.69 4.38 0.27
CA LEU A 57 -2.09 3.99 1.63
C LEU A 57 -1.76 5.06 2.68
N GLY A 58 -0.65 5.78 2.50
CA GLY A 58 -0.30 6.94 3.32
C GLY A 58 -1.37 8.04 3.24
N ARG A 59 -1.87 8.35 2.04
CA ARG A 59 -2.97 9.32 1.86
C ARG A 59 -4.25 8.88 2.55
N LEU A 60 -4.63 7.60 2.43
CA LEU A 60 -5.84 7.06 3.04
C LEU A 60 -5.78 7.07 4.57
N THR A 61 -4.63 6.72 5.15
CA THR A 61 -4.43 6.74 6.61
C THR A 61 -4.36 8.15 7.17
N LEU A 62 -3.82 9.12 6.42
CA LEU A 62 -3.85 10.54 6.80
C LEU A 62 -5.27 11.13 6.73
N THR A 63 -6.12 10.70 5.79
CA THR A 63 -7.52 11.15 5.74
C THR A 63 -8.39 10.53 6.83
N ALA A 64 -8.06 9.32 7.29
CA ALA A 64 -8.73 8.67 8.41
C ALA A 64 -8.25 9.21 9.78
N ALA A 65 -7.17 10.00 9.80
CA ALA A 65 -6.56 10.58 10.99
C ALA A 65 -6.99 12.04 11.22
N GLU A 66 -8.29 12.35 11.05
CA GLU A 66 -8.92 13.45 11.78
C GLU A 66 -9.46 12.90 13.10
N PRO A 67 -8.68 12.94 14.21
CA PRO A 67 -9.21 12.72 15.54
C PRO A 67 -9.97 13.96 16.02
N GLU A 68 -11.14 13.74 16.62
CA GLU A 68 -11.88 14.72 17.44
C GLU A 68 -11.03 15.32 18.58
#